data_AF-A0A2G8LMU9-F1
#
_entry.id   AF-A0A2G8LMU9-F1
#
_cell.length_a   1.000
_cell.length_b   1.000
_cell.length_c   1.000
_cell.angle_alpha   90.00
_cell.angle_beta   90.00
_cell.angle_gamma   90.00
#
_symmetry.space_group_name_H-M   'P 1'
#
loop_
_entity.id
_entity.type
_entity.pdbx_description
1 polymer ?
#
loop_
_entity_poly.entity_id
_entity_poly.type
_entity_poly.pdbx_seq_one_letter_code
_entity_poly.pdbx_strand_id
1 'polypeptide(L)'
;YVYNKPVVGRSVLKIGLIDPDGEIEIKETDVEQLLDGQARHHRDINILGDDWFDENVGCSLYLETTVYEEATGRFQSASDTSVKIVNSPYIFSRERTVQYFKKGLPFQVKTDLKYTNGRPAPFVSVRLVATCKLSDDTSVSLRDEYNMYGEEREIIDNTDMQGEVNFNIYVPIGCEEITFNLVTFDQSLIGGGAEEMNNNANLSFVLKPYESPANGNEYLFIRTPPYYYYISYGDVLDLELFLVRQRIDIFIHAFIIARGKIFHIESKQVENDDGYQFRVTPEMIPSARIVAYFIGENNHIIADSVRFEVRRKCYNHVTVRVVDTDRILVPFGEYAEPNNPVLFRITAKPGTKVSLIAVDKAALRLRDFHGLTRKKMFSTMDTQDTGCGPGGGRTSEHIFKNAGVTVMASDGPLNVGDREGLRNI
;
A
#
# COMPACT_ATOMS: atom_id res chain seq x y z
N TYR A 1 8.14 16.24 33.41
CA TYR A 1 9.57 16.48 33.16
C TYR A 1 10.24 15.33 32.40
N VAL A 2 11.48 15.50 31.91
CA VAL A 2 12.24 14.45 31.19
C VAL A 2 12.78 13.33 32.10
N TYR A 3 12.79 13.55 33.42
CA TYR A 3 13.23 12.60 34.45
C TYR A 3 12.05 11.91 35.17
N ASN A 4 10.95 11.64 34.42
CA ASN A 4 9.78 10.89 34.91
C ASN A 4 9.06 11.46 36.15
N LYS A 5 9.17 12.76 36.42
CA LYS A 5 8.31 13.45 37.39
C LYS A 5 7.15 14.19 36.68
N PRO A 6 5.94 14.21 37.26
CA PRO A 6 4.80 14.95 36.73
C PRO A 6 5.08 16.46 36.79
N VAL A 7 4.52 17.21 35.83
CA VAL A 7 4.57 18.68 35.86
C VAL A 7 3.43 19.19 36.72
N VAL A 8 3.68 20.22 37.51
CA VAL A 8 2.65 20.95 38.26
C VAL A 8 2.41 22.29 37.58
N GLY A 9 1.15 22.61 37.32
CA GLY A 9 0.76 23.83 36.64
C GLY A 9 -0.58 23.67 35.92
N ARG A 10 -0.78 24.39 34.82
CA ARG A 10 -2.06 24.43 34.09
C ARG A 10 -1.89 24.12 32.61
N SER A 11 -2.91 23.54 31.99
CA SER A 11 -3.04 23.40 30.54
C SER A 11 -4.01 24.43 29.98
N VAL A 12 -3.68 24.96 28.80
CA VAL A 12 -4.54 25.82 27.99
C VAL A 12 -4.71 25.13 26.65
N LEU A 13 -5.91 24.64 26.36
CA LEU A 13 -6.27 23.98 25.10
C LEU A 13 -6.99 24.99 24.20
N LYS A 14 -6.47 25.22 22.99
CA LYS A 14 -7.19 25.90 21.91
C LYS A 14 -7.80 24.85 20.99
N ILE A 15 -9.06 25.05 20.62
CA ILE A 15 -9.80 24.21 19.68
C ILE A 15 -10.22 25.07 18.51
N GLY A 16 -9.97 24.59 17.30
CA GLY A 16 -10.30 25.30 16.07
C GLY A 16 -10.39 24.38 14.87
N LEU A 17 -10.42 24.97 13.69
CA LEU A 17 -10.41 24.28 12.41
C LEU A 17 -9.22 24.75 11.58
N ILE A 18 -8.69 23.84 10.78
CA ILE A 18 -7.75 24.11 9.70
C ILE A 18 -8.49 23.84 8.40
N ASP A 19 -8.57 24.85 7.55
CA ASP A 19 -9.17 24.71 6.23
C ASP A 19 -8.21 24.00 5.24
N PRO A 20 -8.65 23.65 4.02
CA PRO A 20 -7.80 23.03 3.01
C PRO A 20 -6.60 23.90 2.55
N ASP A 21 -6.70 25.22 2.70
CA ASP A 21 -5.65 26.18 2.35
C ASP A 21 -4.59 26.32 3.47
N GLY A 22 -4.89 25.79 4.66
CA GLY A 22 -4.01 25.76 5.83
C GLY A 22 -4.25 26.90 6.82
N GLU A 23 -5.29 27.71 6.63
CA GLU A 23 -5.65 28.77 7.56
C GLU A 23 -6.33 28.19 8.80
N ILE A 24 -6.00 28.77 9.96
CA ILE A 24 -6.45 28.28 11.26
C ILE A 24 -7.48 29.25 11.85
N GLU A 25 -8.67 28.74 12.12
CA GLU A 25 -9.73 29.47 12.83
C GLU A 25 -9.93 28.89 14.22
N ILE A 26 -9.60 29.66 15.27
CA ILE A 26 -9.83 29.25 16.66
C ILE A 26 -11.28 29.51 17.05
N LYS A 27 -11.97 28.46 17.49
CA LYS A 27 -13.38 28.51 17.91
C LYS A 27 -13.52 28.65 19.43
N GLU A 28 -12.70 27.94 20.19
CA GLU A 28 -12.75 27.97 21.65
C GLU A 28 -11.37 27.85 22.30
N THR A 29 -11.25 28.33 23.54
CA THR A 29 -10.12 28.07 24.43
C THR A 29 -10.61 27.58 25.79
N ASP A 30 -10.04 26.47 26.27
CA ASP A 30 -10.30 25.86 27.56
C ASP A 30 -9.05 25.86 28.45
N VAL A 31 -9.24 25.95 29.76
CA VAL A 31 -8.15 26.00 30.74
C VAL A 31 -8.43 25.05 31.88
N GLU A 32 -7.47 24.16 32.16
CA GLU A 32 -7.56 23.16 33.23
C GLU A 32 -6.29 23.12 34.08
N GLN A 33 -6.43 22.71 35.34
CA GLN A 33 -5.27 22.46 36.21
C GLN A 33 -4.71 21.05 35.97
N LEU A 34 -3.38 20.91 36.03
CA LEU A 34 -2.74 19.61 35.97
C LEU A 34 -2.88 18.88 37.31
N LEU A 35 -3.51 17.72 37.27
CA LEU A 35 -3.56 16.75 38.36
C LEU A 35 -2.60 15.61 38.05
N ASP A 36 -1.55 15.46 38.85
CA ASP A 36 -0.49 14.47 38.65
C ASP A 36 0.13 14.52 37.22
N GLY A 37 0.33 15.74 36.71
CA GLY A 37 0.90 15.97 35.38
C GLY A 37 -0.05 15.70 34.21
N GLN A 38 -1.35 15.55 34.47
CA GLN A 38 -2.38 15.34 33.46
C GLN A 38 -3.54 16.33 33.62
N ALA A 39 -4.12 16.76 32.50
CA ALA A 39 -5.39 17.48 32.45
C ALA A 39 -6.31 16.80 31.43
N ARG A 40 -7.62 16.88 31.64
CA ARG A 40 -8.63 16.34 30.73
C ARG A 40 -9.60 17.44 30.36
N HIS A 41 -9.68 17.74 29.07
CA HIS A 41 -10.63 18.69 28.50
C HIS A 41 -11.80 17.90 27.88
N HIS A 42 -13.04 18.35 28.10
CA HIS A 42 -14.23 17.78 27.48
C HIS A 42 -15.05 18.90 26.85
N ARG A 43 -15.36 18.77 25.56
CA ARG A 43 -16.13 19.75 24.79
C ARG A 43 -17.06 19.07 23.81
N ASP A 44 -18.23 19.68 23.66
CA ASP A 44 -19.19 19.33 22.61
C ASP A 44 -18.68 19.88 21.27
N ILE A 45 -18.91 19.15 20.19
CA ILE A 45 -18.44 19.53 18.86
C ILE A 45 -19.23 20.70 18.26
N ASN A 46 -20.41 21.02 18.81
CA ASN A 46 -21.24 22.15 18.37
C ASN A 46 -20.55 23.52 18.53
N ILE A 47 -19.40 23.58 19.21
CA ILE A 47 -18.52 24.77 19.24
C ILE A 47 -18.04 25.19 17.84
N LEU A 48 -18.14 24.27 16.86
CA LEU A 48 -17.78 24.49 15.47
C LEU A 48 -18.94 25.09 14.64
N GLY A 49 -20.16 25.17 15.18
CA GLY A 49 -21.38 25.61 14.49
C GLY A 49 -22.52 24.59 14.61
N ASP A 50 -23.74 25.01 14.27
CA ASP A 50 -24.93 24.13 14.32
C ASP A 50 -24.84 23.04 13.24
N ASP A 51 -24.44 23.39 12.01
CA ASP A 51 -24.22 22.47 10.88
C ASP A 51 -22.74 22.11 10.71
N TRP A 52 -22.03 21.94 11.84
CA TRP A 52 -20.57 21.82 11.86
C TRP A 52 -20.02 20.71 10.96
N PHE A 53 -20.76 19.64 10.68
CA PHE A 53 -20.26 18.54 9.88
C PHE A 53 -20.22 18.92 8.40
N ASP A 54 -21.36 19.28 7.82
CA ASP A 54 -21.51 19.53 6.39
C ASP A 54 -20.72 20.78 5.95
N GLU A 55 -20.68 21.83 6.77
CA GLU A 55 -19.95 23.06 6.46
C GLU A 55 -18.43 22.88 6.48
N ASN A 56 -17.93 21.88 7.21
CA ASN A 56 -16.49 21.73 7.48
C ASN A 56 -15.91 20.45 6.89
N VAL A 57 -16.58 19.77 5.97
CA VAL A 57 -16.03 18.61 5.25
C VAL A 57 -14.74 19.00 4.53
N GLY A 58 -13.68 18.24 4.76
CA GLY A 58 -12.34 18.50 4.22
C GLY A 58 -11.44 19.29 5.18
N CYS A 59 -12.02 19.99 6.17
CA CYS A 59 -11.26 20.64 7.23
C CYS A 59 -10.67 19.61 8.22
N SER A 60 -9.66 20.03 8.98
CA SER A 60 -9.08 19.27 10.08
C SER A 60 -9.31 19.98 11.41
N LEU A 61 -9.55 19.23 12.47
CA LEU A 61 -9.62 19.80 13.82
C LEU A 61 -8.22 20.27 14.24
N TYR A 62 -8.11 21.54 14.64
CA TYR A 62 -6.92 22.11 15.24
C TYR A 62 -7.00 22.01 16.76
N LEU A 63 -6.13 21.20 17.35
CA LEU A 63 -5.98 21.10 18.81
C LEU A 63 -4.59 21.56 19.20
N GLU A 64 -4.46 22.67 19.91
CA GLU A 64 -3.16 23.13 20.45
C GLU A 64 -3.25 23.25 21.97
N THR A 65 -2.44 22.45 22.67
CA THR A 65 -2.33 22.53 24.13
C THR A 65 -1.02 23.19 24.52
N THR A 66 -1.09 24.24 25.33
CA THR A 66 0.05 24.86 25.99
C THR A 66 0.02 24.55 27.48
N VAL A 67 1.06 23.91 27.99
CA VAL A 67 1.24 23.64 29.41
C VAL A 67 2.16 24.68 30.02
N TYR A 68 1.71 25.34 31.09
CA TYR A 68 2.49 26.29 31.88
C TYR A 68 2.89 25.64 33.21
N GLU A 69 4.18 25.59 33.50
CA GLU A 69 4.74 25.15 34.79
C GLU A 69 4.62 26.28 35.82
N GLU A 70 4.03 25.97 36.97
CA GLU A 70 3.73 26.98 38.00
C GLU A 70 4.98 27.55 38.68
N ALA A 71 5.97 26.70 38.98
CA ALA A 71 7.15 27.08 39.75
C ALA A 71 8.12 28.00 39.00
N THR A 72 8.26 27.82 37.68
CA THR A 72 9.26 28.54 36.88
C THR A 72 8.65 29.48 35.84
N GLY A 73 7.34 29.38 35.58
CA GLY A 73 6.66 30.08 34.50
C GLY A 73 7.02 29.59 33.10
N ARG A 74 7.83 28.53 32.98
CA ARG A 74 8.13 27.91 31.68
C ARG A 74 6.88 27.31 31.08
N PHE A 75 6.82 27.28 29.76
CA PHE A 75 5.72 26.65 29.05
C PHE A 75 6.22 25.80 27.89
N GLN A 76 5.39 24.87 27.48
CA GLN A 76 5.61 24.05 26.31
C GLN A 76 4.27 23.82 25.61
N SER A 77 4.28 23.92 24.27
CA SER A 77 3.11 23.68 23.44
C SER A 77 3.28 22.40 22.61
N ALA A 78 2.15 21.76 22.32
CA ALA A 78 2.02 20.68 21.36
C ALA A 78 0.69 20.83 20.63
N SER A 79 0.69 20.52 19.34
CA SER A 79 -0.51 20.55 18.51
C SER A 79 -0.80 19.19 17.89
N ASP A 80 -2.08 18.88 17.72
CA ASP A 80 -2.60 17.74 16.99
C ASP A 80 -3.58 18.25 15.92
N THR A 81 -3.34 17.83 14.68
CA THR A 81 -4.12 18.21 13.50
C THR A 81 -4.56 16.96 12.71
N SER A 82 -4.54 15.80 13.36
CA SER A 82 -4.72 14.50 12.70
C SER A 82 -6.18 14.12 12.47
N VAL A 83 -7.13 14.78 13.15
CA VAL A 83 -8.56 14.52 13.04
C VAL A 83 -9.13 15.30 11.85
N LYS A 84 -9.59 14.58 10.82
CA LYS A 84 -10.20 15.16 9.62
C LYS A 84 -11.70 14.98 9.62
N ILE A 85 -12.43 16.00 9.18
CA ILE A 85 -13.88 15.93 8.95
C ILE A 85 -14.09 15.41 7.53
N VAL A 86 -14.77 14.27 7.39
CA VAL A 86 -14.85 13.53 6.12
C VAL A 86 -16.23 12.90 5.93
N ASN A 87 -16.66 12.83 4.67
CA ASN A 87 -17.92 12.17 4.30
C ASN A 87 -17.85 10.64 4.37
N SER A 88 -16.66 10.05 4.34
CA SER A 88 -16.50 8.61 4.54
C SER A 88 -15.29 8.33 5.41
N PRO A 89 -15.37 7.37 6.35
CA PRO A 89 -14.21 6.94 7.11
C PRO A 89 -13.21 6.16 6.23
N TYR A 90 -13.62 5.73 5.03
CA TYR A 90 -12.86 4.85 4.16
C TYR A 90 -12.27 5.58 2.95
N ILE A 91 -11.03 5.22 2.59
CA ILE A 91 -10.31 5.69 1.42
C ILE A 91 -9.90 4.48 0.59
N PHE A 92 -10.41 4.39 -0.64
CA PHE A 92 -9.97 3.40 -1.61
C PHE A 92 -8.62 3.80 -2.24
N SER A 93 -7.79 2.80 -2.53
CA SER A 93 -6.64 2.90 -3.43
C SER A 93 -6.72 1.78 -4.48
N ARG A 94 -6.32 2.12 -5.72
CA ARG A 94 -6.22 1.17 -6.85
C ARG A 94 -4.79 0.96 -7.34
N GLU A 95 -3.80 1.34 -6.55
CA GLU A 95 -2.38 1.29 -6.96
C GLU A 95 -1.90 -0.13 -7.31
N ARG A 96 -2.55 -1.18 -6.78
CA ARG A 96 -2.27 -2.58 -7.10
C ARG A 96 -2.99 -3.11 -8.35
N THR A 97 -3.97 -2.40 -8.90
CA THR A 97 -4.71 -2.81 -10.11
C THR A 97 -3.95 -2.41 -11.37
N VAL A 98 -3.69 -3.38 -12.26
CA VAL A 98 -3.05 -3.12 -13.56
C VAL A 98 -3.95 -2.25 -14.45
N GLN A 99 -3.36 -1.39 -15.27
CA GLN A 99 -4.10 -0.34 -16.00
C GLN A 99 -4.68 -0.79 -17.34
N TYR A 100 -4.31 -1.97 -17.83
CA TYR A 100 -4.72 -2.49 -19.13
C TYR A 100 -5.13 -3.95 -19.00
N PHE A 101 -6.34 -4.28 -19.46
CA PHE A 101 -6.84 -5.65 -19.46
C PHE A 101 -6.52 -6.37 -20.77
N LYS A 102 -6.60 -7.69 -20.81
CA LYS A 102 -6.41 -8.48 -22.03
C LYS A 102 -7.74 -9.11 -22.43
N LYS A 103 -8.14 -8.88 -23.68
CA LYS A 103 -9.42 -9.35 -24.20
C LYS A 103 -9.47 -10.88 -24.17
N GLY A 104 -10.55 -11.45 -23.64
CA GLY A 104 -10.73 -12.90 -23.54
C GLY A 104 -9.96 -13.59 -22.41
N LEU A 105 -9.24 -12.84 -21.57
CA LEU A 105 -8.52 -13.39 -20.41
C LEU A 105 -9.12 -12.86 -19.10
N PRO A 106 -8.96 -13.60 -17.98
CA PRO A 106 -9.36 -13.11 -16.66
C PRO A 106 -8.66 -11.80 -16.30
N PHE A 107 -9.32 -10.98 -15.49
CA PHE A 107 -8.79 -9.73 -14.97
C PHE A 107 -8.95 -9.65 -13.45
N GLN A 108 -7.88 -9.25 -12.76
CA GLN A 108 -7.86 -9.13 -11.31
C GLN A 108 -7.89 -7.66 -10.88
N VAL A 109 -8.96 -7.25 -10.22
CA VAL A 109 -9.12 -5.94 -9.59
C VAL A 109 -8.55 -6.02 -8.18
N LYS A 110 -7.42 -5.36 -7.91
CA LYS A 110 -6.79 -5.30 -6.59
C LYS A 110 -6.93 -3.92 -5.98
N THR A 111 -7.66 -3.80 -4.88
CA THR A 111 -7.88 -2.51 -4.21
C THR A 111 -7.54 -2.60 -2.73
N ASP A 112 -7.13 -1.46 -2.18
CA ASP A 112 -6.85 -1.30 -0.76
C ASP A 112 -7.86 -0.34 -0.16
N LEU A 113 -8.29 -0.62 1.06
CA LEU A 113 -9.15 0.22 1.86
C LEU A 113 -8.39 0.62 3.12
N LYS A 114 -8.30 1.93 3.34
CA LYS A 114 -7.67 2.50 4.54
C LYS A 114 -8.66 3.42 5.22
N TYR A 115 -8.52 3.55 6.53
CA TYR A 115 -9.11 4.67 7.25
C TYR A 115 -8.41 5.98 6.89
N THR A 116 -9.05 7.12 7.17
CA THR A 116 -8.47 8.45 6.93
C THR A 116 -7.17 8.74 7.69
N ASN A 117 -6.91 8.00 8.76
CA ASN A 117 -5.64 8.02 9.50
C ASN A 117 -4.51 7.18 8.83
N GLY A 118 -4.78 6.58 7.67
CA GLY A 118 -3.83 5.78 6.89
C GLY A 118 -3.66 4.33 7.34
N ARG A 119 -4.37 3.89 8.40
CA ARG A 119 -4.36 2.48 8.82
C ARG A 119 -5.23 1.63 7.88
N PRO A 120 -4.89 0.35 7.66
CA PRO A 120 -5.78 -0.64 7.07
C PRO A 120 -7.20 -0.60 7.65
N ALA A 121 -8.22 -0.72 6.78
CA ALA A 121 -9.61 -0.93 7.17
C ALA A 121 -10.00 -2.39 6.93
N PRO A 122 -9.92 -3.27 7.95
CA PRO A 122 -10.14 -4.70 7.78
C PRO A 122 -11.62 -5.09 7.89
N PHE A 123 -11.99 -6.20 7.25
CA PHE A 123 -13.31 -6.83 7.32
C PHE A 123 -14.47 -5.94 6.85
N VAL A 124 -14.18 -4.92 6.06
CA VAL A 124 -15.18 -4.08 5.39
C VAL A 124 -15.65 -4.77 4.12
N SER A 125 -16.97 -4.93 3.99
CA SER A 125 -17.61 -5.45 2.78
C SER A 125 -17.49 -4.45 1.64
N VAL A 126 -17.07 -4.93 0.46
CA VAL A 126 -16.92 -4.13 -0.75
C VAL A 126 -17.68 -4.82 -1.87
N ARG A 127 -18.55 -4.06 -2.52
CA ARG A 127 -19.29 -4.49 -3.70
C ARG A 127 -18.64 -3.95 -4.96
N LEU A 128 -18.45 -4.81 -5.95
CA LEU A 128 -17.93 -4.49 -7.27
C LEU A 128 -19.04 -4.57 -8.32
N VAL A 129 -19.18 -3.51 -9.10
CA VAL A 129 -19.91 -3.49 -10.36
C VAL A 129 -18.92 -3.22 -11.47
N ALA A 130 -18.88 -4.10 -12.47
CA ALA A 130 -18.00 -3.97 -13.62
C ALA A 130 -18.80 -4.13 -14.92
N THR A 131 -18.70 -3.15 -15.81
CA THR A 131 -19.45 -3.14 -17.08
C THR A 131 -18.46 -2.99 -18.23
N CYS A 132 -18.54 -3.93 -19.18
CA CYS A 132 -17.76 -3.90 -20.39
C CYS A 132 -18.57 -3.25 -21.52
N LYS A 133 -17.94 -2.33 -22.24
CA LYS A 133 -18.41 -1.80 -23.51
C LYS A 133 -17.85 -2.64 -24.66
N LEU A 134 -18.73 -3.20 -25.50
CA LEU A 134 -18.38 -4.03 -26.65
C LEU A 134 -18.11 -3.18 -27.91
N SER A 135 -17.52 -3.80 -28.94
CA SER A 135 -17.19 -3.13 -30.21
C SER A 135 -18.41 -2.61 -30.98
N ASP A 136 -19.61 -3.11 -30.70
CA ASP A 136 -20.89 -2.65 -31.27
C ASP A 136 -21.59 -1.57 -30.42
N ASP A 137 -20.85 -0.97 -29.46
CA ASP A 137 -21.32 0.05 -28.52
C ASP A 137 -22.30 -0.46 -27.44
N THR A 138 -22.64 -1.76 -27.44
CA THR A 138 -23.47 -2.36 -26.39
C THR A 138 -22.67 -2.55 -25.09
N SER A 139 -23.38 -2.66 -23.97
CA SER A 139 -22.77 -2.83 -22.64
C SER A 139 -23.19 -4.15 -22.01
N VAL A 140 -22.24 -4.86 -21.39
CA VAL A 140 -22.46 -6.15 -20.72
C VAL A 140 -21.87 -6.10 -19.32
N SER A 141 -22.66 -6.48 -18.31
CA SER A 141 -22.19 -6.67 -16.94
C SER A 141 -21.22 -7.85 -16.86
N LEU A 142 -20.05 -7.62 -16.27
CA LEU A 142 -19.03 -8.65 -16.07
C LEU A 142 -19.35 -9.48 -14.84
N ARG A 143 -18.94 -10.74 -14.89
CA ARG A 143 -19.21 -11.75 -13.85
C ARG A 143 -17.92 -12.17 -13.16
N ASP A 144 -18.06 -12.63 -11.93
CA ASP A 144 -17.00 -13.34 -11.21
C ASP A 144 -16.53 -14.55 -12.02
N GLU A 145 -15.21 -14.71 -12.10
CA GLU A 145 -14.54 -15.86 -12.74
C GLU A 145 -15.07 -17.21 -12.21
N TYR A 146 -15.42 -17.30 -10.92
CA TYR A 146 -15.92 -18.53 -10.30
C TYR A 146 -17.40 -18.84 -10.54
N ASN A 147 -18.18 -17.88 -11.07
CA ASN A 147 -19.62 -18.01 -11.28
C ASN A 147 -20.03 -17.59 -12.70
N MET A 148 -19.24 -18.01 -13.70
CA MET A 148 -19.46 -17.60 -15.10
C MET A 148 -20.80 -18.11 -15.67
N TYR A 149 -21.20 -19.34 -15.33
CA TYR A 149 -22.40 -20.01 -15.87
C TYR A 149 -23.60 -20.07 -14.91
N GLY A 150 -23.47 -19.52 -13.70
CA GLY A 150 -24.56 -19.54 -12.72
C GLY A 150 -25.47 -18.33 -12.83
N GLU A 151 -26.35 -18.21 -11.82
CA GLU A 151 -27.20 -17.04 -11.64
C GLU A 151 -26.36 -15.79 -11.44
N GLU A 152 -26.84 -14.67 -11.98
CA GLU A 152 -26.23 -13.37 -11.77
C GLU A 152 -26.31 -13.03 -10.28
N ARG A 153 -25.14 -12.79 -9.67
CA ARG A 153 -24.98 -12.46 -8.26
C ARG A 153 -24.14 -11.20 -8.15
N GLU A 154 -24.39 -10.43 -7.11
CA GLU A 154 -23.52 -9.31 -6.77
C GLU A 154 -22.11 -9.83 -6.46
N ILE A 155 -21.10 -9.14 -6.99
CA ILE A 155 -19.70 -9.44 -6.72
C ILE A 155 -19.33 -8.69 -5.44
N ILE A 156 -19.29 -9.41 -4.32
CA ILE A 156 -19.03 -8.85 -2.99
C ILE A 156 -17.93 -9.66 -2.32
N ASP A 157 -16.96 -8.98 -1.72
CA ASP A 157 -15.95 -9.60 -0.88
C ASP A 157 -15.53 -8.64 0.25
N ASN A 158 -14.93 -9.19 1.30
CA ASN A 158 -14.47 -8.43 2.45
C ASN A 158 -12.98 -8.15 2.34
N THR A 159 -12.59 -6.98 2.80
CA THR A 159 -11.17 -6.64 3.00
C THR A 159 -10.52 -7.52 4.08
N ASP A 160 -9.25 -7.87 3.87
CA ASP A 160 -8.47 -8.67 4.82
C ASP A 160 -7.90 -7.84 6.00
N MET A 161 -7.03 -8.42 6.82
CA MET A 161 -6.39 -7.72 7.95
C MET A 161 -5.49 -6.54 7.53
N GLN A 162 -5.10 -6.44 6.26
CA GLN A 162 -4.31 -5.35 5.68
C GLN A 162 -5.20 -4.34 4.94
N GLY A 163 -6.52 -4.55 4.93
CA GLY A 163 -7.46 -3.72 4.20
C GLY A 163 -7.45 -4.01 2.70
N GLU A 164 -6.88 -5.14 2.27
CA GLU A 164 -6.80 -5.50 0.86
C GLU A 164 -8.03 -6.33 0.45
N VAL A 165 -8.57 -6.07 -0.75
CA VAL A 165 -9.61 -6.90 -1.36
C VAL A 165 -9.27 -7.10 -2.85
N ASN A 166 -9.49 -8.31 -3.36
CA ASN A 166 -9.15 -8.65 -4.74
C ASN A 166 -10.33 -9.38 -5.40
N PHE A 167 -10.79 -8.87 -6.55
CA PHE A 167 -11.85 -9.49 -7.34
C PHE A 167 -11.28 -10.08 -8.62
N ASN A 168 -11.76 -11.26 -9.00
CA ASN A 168 -11.42 -11.89 -10.27
C ASN A 168 -12.64 -11.87 -11.18
N ILE A 169 -12.52 -11.29 -12.36
CA ILE A 169 -13.61 -11.17 -13.33
C ILE A 169 -13.20 -11.74 -14.69
N TYR A 170 -14.16 -12.33 -15.38
CA TYR A 170 -13.95 -12.76 -16.76
C TYR A 170 -14.21 -11.61 -17.74
N VAL A 171 -13.29 -11.40 -18.69
CA VAL A 171 -13.41 -10.35 -19.72
C VAL A 171 -13.72 -10.97 -21.09
N PRO A 172 -14.83 -10.61 -21.75
CA PRO A 172 -15.15 -11.06 -23.10
C PRO A 172 -14.12 -10.63 -24.15
N ILE A 173 -13.99 -11.40 -25.23
CA ILE A 173 -13.06 -11.12 -26.35
C ILE A 173 -13.41 -9.80 -27.06
N GLY A 174 -14.69 -9.42 -27.14
CA GLY A 174 -15.14 -8.20 -27.81
C GLY A 174 -15.08 -6.92 -26.94
N CYS A 175 -14.47 -6.98 -25.75
CA CYS A 175 -14.48 -5.86 -24.83
C CYS A 175 -13.51 -4.75 -25.24
N GLU A 176 -13.99 -3.52 -25.40
CA GLU A 176 -13.18 -2.34 -25.77
C GLU A 176 -12.89 -1.41 -24.60
N GLU A 177 -13.71 -1.44 -23.55
CA GLU A 177 -13.54 -0.62 -22.36
C GLU A 177 -14.26 -1.27 -21.18
N ILE A 178 -13.69 -1.19 -19.98
CA ILE A 178 -14.35 -1.66 -18.75
C ILE A 178 -14.47 -0.50 -17.77
N THR A 179 -15.69 -0.24 -17.33
CA THR A 179 -16.00 0.68 -16.23
C THR A 179 -16.17 -0.11 -14.95
N PHE A 180 -15.40 0.24 -13.93
CA PHE A 180 -15.46 -0.33 -12.59
C PHE A 180 -16.06 0.68 -11.61
N ASN A 181 -16.94 0.20 -10.75
CA ASN A 181 -17.49 0.94 -9.62
C ASN A 181 -17.41 0.04 -8.37
N LEU A 182 -16.65 0.47 -7.38
CA LEU A 182 -16.52 -0.19 -6.08
C LEU A 182 -17.19 0.67 -5.03
N VAL A 183 -17.98 0.06 -4.16
CA VAL A 183 -18.67 0.74 -3.06
C VAL A 183 -18.50 -0.06 -1.78
N THR A 184 -18.13 0.58 -0.67
CA THR A 184 -18.16 -0.10 0.64
C THR A 184 -19.62 -0.35 1.02
N PHE A 185 -19.88 -1.47 1.68
CA PHE A 185 -21.21 -1.84 2.14
C PHE A 185 -21.23 -2.01 3.65
N ASP A 186 -20.97 -0.91 4.35
CA ASP A 186 -21.06 -0.80 5.80
C ASP A 186 -22.44 -0.27 6.18
N GLN A 187 -23.26 -1.14 6.79
CA GLN A 187 -24.62 -0.80 7.22
C GLN A 187 -24.64 0.22 8.35
N SER A 188 -23.57 0.35 9.13
CA SER A 188 -23.48 1.36 10.19
C SER A 188 -23.36 2.79 9.66
N LEU A 189 -23.03 2.94 8.37
CA LEU A 189 -22.90 4.22 7.68
C LEU A 189 -24.14 4.61 6.86
N ILE A 190 -25.23 3.84 6.98
CA ILE A 190 -26.50 4.12 6.32
C ILE A 190 -27.46 4.67 7.39
N GLY A 191 -27.81 5.96 7.29
CA GLY A 191 -28.74 6.62 8.19
C GLY A 191 -30.18 6.12 8.00
N GLY A 192 -30.89 5.87 9.10
CA GLY A 192 -32.26 5.31 9.08
C GLY A 192 -33.40 6.31 8.79
N GLY A 193 -33.17 7.36 8.00
CA GLY A 193 -34.11 8.47 7.75
C GLY A 193 -34.50 8.68 6.28
N ALA A 194 -35.50 9.55 6.04
CA ALA A 194 -36.13 9.79 4.73
C ALA A 194 -35.23 10.40 3.64
N GLU A 195 -34.04 10.87 4.02
CA GLU A 195 -32.92 11.13 3.11
C GLU A 195 -31.80 10.19 3.55
N GLU A 196 -31.55 9.13 2.78
CA GLU A 196 -30.55 8.11 3.12
C GLU A 196 -29.14 8.73 3.07
N MET A 197 -28.66 9.27 4.19
CA MET A 197 -27.24 9.56 4.34
C MET A 197 -26.48 8.24 4.23
N ASN A 198 -25.68 8.13 3.18
CA ASN A 198 -24.85 6.98 2.94
C ASN A 198 -23.39 7.42 2.87
N ASN A 199 -22.68 7.26 3.98
CA ASN A 199 -21.29 7.65 4.15
C ASN A 199 -20.30 6.57 3.68
N ASN A 200 -20.77 5.58 2.92
CA ASN A 200 -19.91 4.59 2.29
C ASN A 200 -19.01 5.22 1.22
N ALA A 201 -17.79 4.70 1.10
CA ALA A 201 -16.86 5.15 0.07
C ALA A 201 -17.22 4.56 -1.28
N ASN A 202 -16.89 5.28 -2.35
CA ASN A 202 -16.99 4.83 -3.73
C ASN A 202 -15.65 5.07 -4.45
N LEU A 203 -15.25 4.13 -5.31
CA LEU A 203 -14.19 4.28 -6.28
C LEU A 203 -14.69 3.90 -7.67
N SER A 204 -14.60 4.83 -8.64
CA SER A 204 -14.95 4.58 -10.04
C SER A 204 -13.77 4.84 -10.96
N PHE A 205 -13.51 3.93 -11.90
CA PHE A 205 -12.46 4.10 -12.90
C PHE A 205 -12.72 3.28 -14.16
N VAL A 206 -12.06 3.66 -15.25
CA VAL A 206 -12.22 3.05 -16.57
C VAL A 206 -10.87 2.52 -17.04
N LEU A 207 -10.85 1.29 -17.59
CA LEU A 207 -9.67 0.67 -18.19
C LEU A 207 -9.89 0.38 -19.68
N LYS A 208 -8.79 0.43 -20.43
CA LYS A 208 -8.74 0.08 -21.86
C LYS A 208 -7.93 -1.19 -22.08
N PRO A 209 -8.14 -1.92 -23.18
CA PRO A 209 -7.42 -3.15 -23.45
C PRO A 209 -5.94 -2.88 -23.77
N TYR A 210 -5.13 -3.92 -23.55
CA TYR A 210 -3.80 -4.05 -24.13
C TYR A 210 -3.89 -4.09 -25.66
N GLU A 211 -2.98 -3.37 -26.30
CA GLU A 211 -2.83 -3.29 -27.75
C GLU A 211 -1.82 -4.34 -28.21
N SER A 212 -2.34 -5.45 -28.74
CA SER A 212 -1.51 -6.49 -29.35
C SER A 212 -0.78 -5.95 -30.58
N PRO A 213 0.51 -6.26 -30.76
CA PRO A 213 1.26 -5.91 -31.97
C PRO A 213 0.53 -6.33 -33.24
N ALA A 214 0.53 -5.43 -34.23
CA ALA A 214 -0.12 -5.60 -35.54
C ALA A 214 -1.59 -6.08 -35.49
N ASN A 215 -2.31 -5.83 -34.39
CA ASN A 215 -3.66 -6.35 -34.13
C ASN A 215 -3.77 -7.88 -34.23
N GLY A 216 -2.67 -8.61 -33.94
CA GLY A 216 -2.59 -10.07 -34.08
C GLY A 216 -3.46 -10.89 -33.12
N ASN A 217 -4.11 -10.24 -32.14
CA ASN A 217 -4.89 -10.88 -31.07
C ASN A 217 -4.08 -11.93 -30.29
N GLU A 218 -2.81 -11.64 -30.02
CA GLU A 218 -1.94 -12.47 -29.19
C GLU A 218 -1.72 -11.82 -27.82
N TYR A 219 -1.93 -12.59 -26.77
CA TYR A 219 -1.91 -12.10 -25.40
C TYR A 219 -1.20 -13.11 -24.51
N LEU A 220 -0.36 -12.59 -23.60
CA LEU A 220 0.20 -13.31 -22.47
C LEU A 220 -0.37 -12.69 -21.20
N PHE A 221 -0.96 -13.48 -20.32
CA PHE A 221 -1.37 -13.01 -19.00
C PHE A 221 -0.66 -13.83 -17.93
N ILE A 222 0.03 -13.15 -17.02
CA ILE A 222 0.60 -13.77 -15.83
C ILE A 222 -0.01 -13.16 -14.58
N ARG A 223 -0.35 -14.00 -13.60
CA ARG A 223 -0.78 -13.53 -12.28
C ARG A 223 -0.24 -14.39 -11.16
N THR A 224 -0.10 -13.76 -9.99
CA THR A 224 0.04 -14.48 -8.73
C THR A 224 -1.30 -15.15 -8.40
N PRO A 225 -1.33 -16.45 -8.09
CA PRO A 225 -2.57 -17.11 -7.71
C PRO A 225 -3.26 -16.43 -6.52
N PRO A 226 -4.61 -16.46 -6.47
CA PRO A 226 -5.39 -15.69 -5.51
C PRO A 226 -5.21 -16.14 -4.05
N TYR A 227 -4.71 -17.34 -3.80
CA TYR A 227 -4.47 -17.88 -2.46
C TYR A 227 -3.12 -17.43 -1.83
N TYR A 228 -2.25 -16.75 -2.58
CA TYR A 228 -1.01 -16.19 -2.03
C TYR A 228 -1.26 -14.82 -1.38
N TYR A 229 -1.82 -14.82 -0.18
CA TYR A 229 -2.03 -13.60 0.62
C TYR A 229 -0.71 -12.99 1.14
N TYR A 230 0.28 -13.84 1.46
CA TYR A 230 1.58 -13.39 1.94
C TYR A 230 2.70 -14.19 1.30
N ILE A 231 3.58 -13.49 0.59
CA ILE A 231 4.77 -14.08 0.00
C ILE A 231 5.96 -13.81 0.93
N SER A 232 6.64 -14.85 1.36
CA SER A 232 7.86 -14.78 2.18
C SER A 232 9.05 -15.37 1.45
N TYR A 233 10.26 -14.96 1.84
CA TYR A 233 11.47 -15.61 1.33
C TYR A 233 11.46 -17.10 1.72
N GLY A 234 11.89 -17.96 0.80
CA GLY A 234 11.84 -19.41 0.94
C GLY A 234 10.61 -20.06 0.31
N ASP A 235 9.52 -19.32 0.11
CA ASP A 235 8.32 -19.84 -0.54
C ASP A 235 8.62 -20.20 -2.00
N VAL A 236 7.89 -21.19 -2.53
CA VAL A 236 7.89 -21.52 -3.96
C VAL A 236 6.61 -20.92 -4.51
N LEU A 237 6.76 -19.94 -5.40
CA LEU A 237 5.62 -19.34 -6.09
C LEU A 237 5.42 -20.07 -7.41
N ASP A 238 4.17 -20.39 -7.68
CA ASP A 238 3.71 -20.90 -8.96
C ASP A 238 2.84 -19.82 -9.60
N LEU A 239 3.30 -19.19 -10.67
CA LEU A 239 2.52 -18.17 -11.35
C LEU A 239 1.59 -18.81 -12.36
N GLU A 240 0.33 -18.38 -12.36
CA GLU A 240 -0.60 -18.76 -13.42
C GLU A 240 -0.25 -18.01 -14.70
N LEU A 241 -0.22 -18.74 -15.80
CA LEU A 241 0.09 -18.24 -17.13
C LEU A 241 -1.02 -18.63 -18.10
N PHE A 242 -1.57 -17.64 -18.80
CA PHE A 242 -2.63 -17.83 -19.77
C PHE A 242 -2.23 -17.28 -21.14
N LEU A 243 -2.51 -18.06 -22.17
CA LEU A 243 -2.30 -17.72 -23.59
C LEU A 243 -3.63 -17.82 -24.33
N VAL A 244 -3.92 -16.85 -25.20
CA VAL A 244 -5.16 -16.88 -26.02
C VAL A 244 -5.08 -17.89 -27.18
N ARG A 245 -3.88 -18.14 -27.72
CA ARG A 245 -3.68 -19.15 -28.78
C ARG A 245 -2.87 -20.33 -28.25
N GLN A 246 -3.42 -21.54 -28.41
CA GLN A 246 -2.74 -22.79 -28.09
C GLN A 246 -1.84 -23.18 -29.26
N ARG A 247 -0.52 -23.00 -29.14
CA ARG A 247 0.47 -23.61 -30.05
C ARG A 247 1.32 -24.58 -29.24
N ILE A 248 1.71 -25.69 -29.85
CA ILE A 248 2.31 -26.85 -29.15
C ILE A 248 3.80 -26.59 -28.79
N ASP A 249 4.42 -25.50 -29.27
CA ASP A 249 5.86 -25.22 -29.11
C ASP A 249 6.19 -23.75 -28.74
N ILE A 250 5.48 -23.14 -27.79
CA ILE A 250 5.82 -21.78 -27.32
C ILE A 250 6.85 -21.88 -26.19
N PHE A 251 7.98 -21.20 -26.37
CA PHE A 251 8.94 -20.94 -25.31
C PHE A 251 8.60 -19.64 -24.59
N ILE A 252 8.32 -19.73 -23.29
CA ILE A 252 8.17 -18.58 -22.43
C ILE A 252 9.54 -18.27 -21.83
N HIS A 253 10.00 -17.05 -22.08
CA HIS A 253 11.20 -16.48 -21.48
C HIS A 253 10.77 -15.60 -20.31
N ALA A 254 11.34 -15.83 -19.13
CA ALA A 254 11.02 -15.06 -17.94
C ALA A 254 12.27 -14.58 -17.21
N PHE A 255 12.18 -13.40 -16.61
CA PHE A 255 13.22 -12.88 -15.75
C PHE A 255 12.63 -12.11 -14.57
N ILE A 256 13.37 -12.14 -13.45
CA ILE A 256 12.96 -11.50 -12.19
C ILE A 256 13.88 -10.33 -11.89
N ILE A 257 13.26 -9.19 -11.63
CA ILE A 257 13.89 -7.93 -11.25
C ILE A 257 13.61 -7.68 -9.77
N ALA A 258 14.66 -7.44 -8.99
CA ALA A 258 14.52 -6.92 -7.63
C ALA A 258 15.55 -5.82 -7.40
N ARG A 259 15.12 -4.71 -6.78
CA ARG A 259 15.98 -3.55 -6.48
C ARG A 259 16.77 -3.06 -7.71
N GLY A 260 16.09 -3.04 -8.87
CA GLY A 260 16.65 -2.54 -10.13
C GLY A 260 17.65 -3.49 -10.80
N LYS A 261 17.76 -4.75 -10.36
CA LYS A 261 18.68 -5.74 -10.94
C LYS A 261 17.94 -7.00 -11.38
N ILE A 262 18.28 -7.50 -12.56
CA ILE A 262 17.89 -8.83 -13.02
C ILE A 262 18.79 -9.84 -12.31
N PHE A 263 18.21 -10.84 -11.64
CA PHE A 263 18.98 -11.86 -10.94
C PHE A 263 18.53 -13.31 -11.21
N HIS A 264 17.39 -13.50 -11.87
CA HIS A 264 16.93 -14.81 -12.37
C HIS A 264 16.49 -14.66 -13.82
N ILE A 265 16.89 -15.59 -14.67
CA ILE A 265 16.49 -15.68 -16.08
C ILE A 265 16.27 -17.15 -16.38
N GLU A 266 15.13 -17.47 -16.98
CA GLU A 266 14.77 -18.84 -17.33
C GLU A 266 13.99 -18.86 -18.65
N SER A 267 13.99 -20.01 -19.30
CA SER A 267 13.18 -20.26 -20.48
C SER A 267 12.61 -21.66 -20.39
N LYS A 268 11.30 -21.77 -20.48
CA LYS A 268 10.57 -23.03 -20.34
C LYS A 268 9.66 -23.20 -21.55
N GLN A 269 9.59 -24.43 -22.06
CA GLN A 269 8.51 -24.80 -22.98
C GLN A 269 7.26 -25.06 -22.13
N VAL A 270 6.18 -24.36 -22.42
CA VAL A 270 4.98 -24.30 -21.56
C VAL A 270 3.82 -24.87 -22.37
N GLU A 271 3.15 -25.90 -21.85
CA GLU A 271 1.81 -26.30 -22.34
C GLU A 271 0.74 -25.39 -21.69
N ASN A 272 -0.45 -25.25 -22.28
CA ASN A 272 -1.48 -24.41 -21.64
C ASN A 272 -1.83 -24.93 -20.24
N ASP A 273 -1.92 -23.99 -19.29
CA ASP A 273 -2.09 -24.20 -17.85
C ASP A 273 -0.82 -24.62 -17.08
N ASP A 274 0.35 -24.69 -17.73
CA ASP A 274 1.62 -24.83 -17.02
C ASP A 274 1.99 -23.50 -16.32
N GLY A 275 2.06 -23.56 -15.00
CA GLY A 275 2.55 -22.44 -14.21
C GLY A 275 4.07 -22.23 -14.34
N TYR A 276 4.51 -21.02 -13.98
CA TYR A 276 5.91 -20.66 -13.86
C TYR A 276 6.34 -20.70 -12.38
N GLN A 277 7.13 -21.72 -12.03
CA GLN A 277 7.57 -21.95 -10.65
C GLN A 277 8.95 -21.38 -10.36
N PHE A 278 9.08 -20.65 -9.26
CA PHE A 278 10.38 -20.20 -8.77
C PHE A 278 10.39 -20.05 -7.25
N ARG A 279 11.60 -20.10 -6.66
CA ARG A 279 11.79 -19.91 -5.22
C ARG A 279 12.07 -18.45 -4.91
N VAL A 280 11.34 -17.89 -3.95
CA VAL A 280 11.54 -16.52 -3.47
C VAL A 280 12.84 -16.43 -2.68
N THR A 281 13.73 -15.52 -3.09
CA THR A 281 15.04 -15.33 -2.43
C THR A 281 15.05 -14.06 -1.57
N PRO A 282 16.00 -13.90 -0.63
CA PRO A 282 16.12 -12.69 0.19
C PRO A 282 16.32 -11.40 -0.62
N GLU A 283 16.87 -11.49 -1.83
CA GLU A 283 17.10 -10.35 -2.73
C GLU A 283 15.81 -9.71 -3.21
N MET A 284 14.70 -10.46 -3.21
CA MET A 284 13.36 -10.02 -3.58
C MET A 284 12.66 -9.20 -2.50
N ILE A 285 13.26 -9.05 -1.31
CA ILE A 285 12.71 -8.21 -0.24
C ILE A 285 13.07 -6.74 -0.53
N PRO A 286 12.10 -5.80 -0.50
CA PRO A 286 10.69 -5.95 -0.08
C PRO A 286 9.69 -6.24 -1.21
N SER A 287 10.10 -6.17 -2.47
CA SER A 287 9.26 -6.51 -3.62
C SER A 287 10.11 -6.89 -4.82
N ALA A 288 9.52 -7.66 -5.73
CA ALA A 288 10.13 -8.02 -7.00
C ALA A 288 9.11 -7.93 -8.14
N ARG A 289 9.62 -7.87 -9.36
CA ARG A 289 8.85 -7.91 -10.61
C ARG A 289 9.29 -9.12 -11.40
N ILE A 290 8.32 -9.87 -11.91
CA ILE A 290 8.60 -10.85 -12.95
C ILE A 290 8.08 -10.30 -14.27
N VAL A 291 8.89 -10.48 -15.31
CA VAL A 291 8.52 -10.21 -16.69
C VAL A 291 8.58 -11.54 -17.43
N ALA A 292 7.53 -11.87 -18.14
CA ALA A 292 7.48 -13.03 -19.04
C ALA A 292 7.17 -12.56 -20.45
N TYR A 293 7.73 -13.23 -21.45
CA TYR A 293 7.43 -12.94 -22.85
C TYR A 293 7.62 -14.18 -23.73
N PHE A 294 6.97 -14.17 -24.89
CA PHE A 294 7.24 -15.10 -25.99
C PHE A 294 7.35 -14.36 -27.32
N ILE A 295 7.87 -15.06 -28.32
CA ILE A 295 7.94 -14.59 -29.70
C ILE A 295 6.75 -15.18 -30.45
N GLY A 296 5.80 -14.31 -30.80
CA GLY A 296 4.57 -14.66 -31.51
C GLY A 296 4.70 -14.62 -33.03
N GLU A 297 3.58 -14.38 -33.71
CA GLU A 297 3.54 -14.29 -35.16
C GLU A 297 4.32 -13.08 -35.68
N ASN A 298 4.98 -13.25 -36.83
CA ASN A 298 5.79 -12.21 -37.47
C ASN A 298 6.93 -11.67 -36.58
N ASN A 299 7.46 -12.51 -35.68
CA ASN A 299 8.51 -12.17 -34.72
C ASN A 299 8.13 -11.03 -33.76
N HIS A 300 6.84 -10.79 -33.54
CA HIS A 300 6.43 -9.84 -32.52
C HIS A 300 6.63 -10.41 -31.13
N ILE A 301 7.10 -9.58 -30.21
CA ILE A 301 7.26 -9.95 -28.81
C ILE A 301 5.95 -9.64 -28.09
N ILE A 302 5.42 -10.64 -27.39
CA ILE A 302 4.24 -10.53 -26.54
C ILE A 302 4.70 -10.71 -25.10
N ALA A 303 4.53 -9.68 -24.28
CA ALA A 303 5.03 -9.64 -22.92
C ALA A 303 3.90 -9.44 -21.90
N ASP A 304 4.20 -9.83 -20.66
CA ASP A 304 3.46 -9.40 -19.48
C ASP A 304 4.39 -9.24 -18.28
N SER A 305 3.93 -8.50 -17.27
CA SER A 305 4.66 -8.38 -16.02
C SER A 305 3.74 -8.28 -14.81
N VAL A 306 4.19 -8.78 -13.68
CA VAL A 306 3.52 -8.61 -12.39
C VAL A 306 4.53 -8.21 -11.32
N ARG A 307 4.18 -7.20 -10.53
CA ARG A 307 4.87 -6.85 -9.28
C ARG A 307 4.22 -7.59 -8.13
N PHE A 308 5.04 -8.20 -7.28
CA PHE A 308 4.59 -8.85 -6.07
C PHE A 308 5.38 -8.37 -4.86
N GLU A 309 4.70 -8.24 -3.72
CA GLU A 309 5.31 -7.84 -2.47
C GLU A 309 5.86 -9.04 -1.74
N VAL A 310 7.07 -8.92 -1.20
CA VAL A 310 7.68 -9.94 -0.34
C VAL A 310 7.76 -9.40 1.07
N ARG A 311 7.35 -10.23 2.03
CA ARG A 311 7.25 -9.85 3.43
C ARG A 311 8.51 -9.15 3.92
N ARG A 312 8.32 -7.91 4.38
CA ARG A 312 9.37 -6.97 4.84
C ARG A 312 10.05 -7.44 6.13
N LYS A 313 10.74 -8.57 6.12
CA LYS A 313 11.48 -9.16 7.24
C LYS A 313 12.98 -9.12 6.97
N CYS A 314 13.76 -8.70 7.96
CA CYS A 314 15.21 -8.76 7.84
C CYS A 314 15.65 -10.23 7.80
N TYR A 315 16.47 -10.59 6.81
CA TYR A 315 17.03 -11.95 6.70
C TYR A 315 17.89 -12.31 7.92
N ASN A 316 18.64 -11.33 8.45
CA ASN A 316 19.41 -11.47 9.68
C ASN A 316 18.72 -10.71 10.82
N HIS A 317 18.33 -11.44 11.86
CA HIS A 317 17.74 -10.88 13.06
C HIS A 317 18.84 -10.52 14.07
N VAL A 318 18.80 -9.28 14.55
CA VAL A 318 19.65 -8.78 15.63
C VAL A 318 18.75 -8.39 16.79
N THR A 319 19.04 -8.88 17.98
CA THR A 319 18.34 -8.47 19.21
C THR A 319 19.31 -7.86 20.19
N VAL A 320 18.97 -6.69 20.74
CA VAL A 320 19.70 -6.04 21.82
C VAL A 320 18.81 -6.03 23.05
N ARG A 321 19.31 -6.55 24.17
CA ARG A 321 18.62 -6.53 25.46
C ARG A 321 19.56 -6.03 26.54
N VAL A 322 19.06 -5.24 27.46
CA VAL A 322 19.79 -4.98 28.71
C VAL A 322 19.70 -6.25 29.56
N VAL A 323 20.83 -6.65 30.13
CA VAL A 323 20.90 -7.75 31.10
C VAL A 323 20.80 -7.12 32.47
N ASP A 324 19.75 -7.50 33.20
CA ASP A 324 19.66 -7.16 34.61
C ASP A 324 20.53 -8.15 35.40
N THR A 325 21.67 -7.67 35.88
CA THR A 325 22.60 -8.47 36.68
C THR A 325 22.18 -8.51 38.15
N ASP A 326 21.37 -7.56 38.59
CA ASP A 326 20.83 -7.51 39.94
C ASP A 326 19.44 -8.14 39.92
N ARG A 327 19.23 -9.22 40.66
CA ARG A 327 17.94 -9.96 40.72
C ARG A 327 16.82 -9.17 41.42
N ILE A 328 16.81 -7.85 41.31
CA ILE A 328 15.77 -6.99 41.84
C ILE A 328 14.62 -7.00 40.81
N LEU A 329 13.40 -7.26 41.28
CA LEU A 329 12.16 -7.35 40.50
C LEU A 329 11.72 -5.98 39.93
N VAL A 330 12.65 -5.15 39.47
CA VAL A 330 12.36 -3.78 39.00
C VAL A 330 12.94 -3.61 37.59
N PRO A 331 12.13 -3.19 36.60
CA PRO A 331 12.61 -3.01 35.23
C PRO A 331 13.78 -2.01 35.14
N PHE A 332 14.79 -2.35 34.35
CA PHE A 332 15.88 -1.42 34.01
C PHE A 332 15.33 -0.09 33.47
N GLY A 333 15.66 1.03 34.13
CA GLY A 333 15.22 2.37 33.76
C GLY A 333 14.49 3.15 34.86
N GLU A 334 14.05 2.51 35.94
CA GLU A 334 13.45 3.21 37.09
C GLU A 334 14.49 3.80 38.06
N TYR A 335 15.68 3.19 38.18
CA TYR A 335 16.73 3.59 39.14
C TYR A 335 18.16 3.51 38.55
N ALA A 336 18.34 3.84 37.27
CA ALA A 336 19.70 3.90 36.71
C ALA A 336 20.43 5.15 37.26
N GLU A 337 21.44 4.94 38.11
CA GLU A 337 22.26 6.03 38.63
C GLU A 337 23.41 6.37 37.68
N PRO A 338 23.87 7.64 37.67
CA PRO A 338 25.08 8.01 36.94
C PRO A 338 26.26 7.11 37.31
N ASN A 339 27.05 6.72 36.31
CA ASN A 339 28.26 5.90 36.47
C ASN A 339 28.01 4.42 36.86
N ASN A 340 26.77 3.95 36.93
CA ASN A 340 26.50 2.51 37.08
C ASN A 340 26.71 1.77 35.76
N PRO A 341 27.46 0.65 35.75
CA PRO A 341 27.71 -0.12 34.54
C PRO A 341 26.42 -0.77 34.03
N VAL A 342 26.25 -0.76 32.70
CA VAL A 342 25.09 -1.36 32.03
C VAL A 342 25.56 -2.49 31.14
N LEU A 343 25.04 -3.69 31.36
CA LEU A 343 25.38 -4.85 30.54
C LEU A 343 24.36 -5.03 29.42
N PHE A 344 24.83 -5.10 28.17
CA PHE A 344 24.00 -5.41 27.01
C PHE A 344 24.29 -6.82 26.50
N ARG A 345 23.24 -7.59 26.22
CA ARG A 345 23.31 -8.86 25.48
C ARG A 345 22.82 -8.64 24.06
N ILE A 346 23.71 -8.92 23.11
CA ILE A 346 23.46 -8.81 21.68
C ILE A 346 23.47 -10.21 21.08
N THR A 347 22.42 -10.55 20.35
CA THR A 347 22.31 -11.84 19.63
C THR A 347 22.17 -11.57 18.15
N ALA A 348 23.00 -12.22 17.33
CA ALA A 348 22.98 -12.13 15.88
C ALA A 348 23.56 -13.42 15.25
N LYS A 349 23.35 -13.61 13.94
CA LYS A 349 23.99 -14.72 13.21
C LYS A 349 25.52 -14.52 13.16
N PRO A 350 26.33 -15.60 13.15
CA PRO A 350 27.79 -15.51 13.00
C PRO A 350 28.20 -14.62 11.81
N GLY A 351 29.24 -13.80 11.99
CA GLY A 351 29.73 -12.87 10.97
C GLY A 351 28.94 -11.55 10.82
N THR A 352 27.84 -11.37 11.56
CA THR A 352 27.07 -10.11 11.53
C THR A 352 27.85 -8.98 12.20
N LYS A 353 28.02 -7.84 11.51
CA LYS A 353 28.51 -6.59 12.10
C LYS A 353 27.34 -5.84 12.75
N VAL A 354 27.49 -5.45 14.01
CA VAL A 354 26.46 -4.73 14.77
C VAL A 354 27.01 -3.37 15.19
N SER A 355 26.27 -2.30 14.86
CA SER A 355 26.55 -0.93 15.31
C SER A 355 25.48 -0.51 16.31
N LEU A 356 25.89 0.08 17.43
CA LEU A 356 25.01 0.59 18.48
C LEU A 356 25.03 2.12 18.49
N ILE A 357 23.89 2.72 18.81
CA ILE A 357 23.75 4.17 19.01
C ILE A 357 22.98 4.41 20.30
N ALA A 358 23.47 5.32 21.13
CA ALA A 358 22.79 5.81 22.32
C ALA A 358 22.47 7.29 22.10
N VAL A 359 21.19 7.67 22.28
CA VAL A 359 20.70 9.03 22.03
C VAL A 359 19.91 9.50 23.25
N ASP A 360 20.13 10.74 23.68
CA ASP A 360 19.33 11.38 24.72
C ASP A 360 17.87 11.54 24.25
N LYS A 361 16.92 11.08 25.08
CA LYS A 361 15.48 11.18 24.82
C LYS A 361 15.01 12.64 24.68
N ALA A 362 15.66 13.59 25.35
CA ALA A 362 15.35 15.01 25.19
C ALA A 362 15.70 15.51 23.78
N ALA A 363 16.81 15.04 23.19
CA ALA A 363 17.18 15.37 21.82
C ALA A 363 16.18 14.83 20.79
N LEU A 364 15.56 13.66 21.05
CA LEU A 364 14.50 13.10 20.21
C LEU A 364 13.17 13.88 20.28
N ARG A 365 12.96 14.69 21.33
CA ARG A 365 11.75 15.53 21.47
C ARG A 365 11.91 16.91 20.84
N LEU A 366 13.14 17.41 20.74
CA LEU A 366 13.44 18.76 20.25
C LEU A 366 13.67 18.81 18.73
N ARG A 367 14.00 17.68 18.12
CA ARG A 367 14.08 17.52 16.66
C ARG A 367 13.40 16.21 16.33
N ASP A 368 12.55 16.21 15.30
CA ASP A 368 12.13 14.99 14.60
C ASP A 368 13.36 14.36 13.95
N PHE A 369 14.20 13.75 14.77
CA PHE A 369 15.41 13.12 14.34
C PHE A 369 15.01 11.96 13.44
N HIS A 370 15.46 12.00 12.18
CA HIS A 370 15.22 10.96 11.19
C HIS A 370 15.99 9.66 11.51
N GLY A 371 15.72 9.09 12.69
CA GLY A 371 16.30 7.84 13.15
C GLY A 371 16.14 6.75 12.11
N LEU A 372 17.14 5.89 12.01
CA LEU A 372 17.08 4.72 11.14
C LEU A 372 16.03 3.75 11.70
N THR A 373 14.83 3.78 11.13
CA THR A 373 13.77 2.83 11.46
C THR A 373 13.72 1.73 10.41
N ARG A 374 13.18 0.57 10.80
CA ARG A 374 12.89 -0.52 9.84
C ARG A 374 11.99 -0.05 8.69
N LYS A 375 11.01 0.82 8.97
CA LYS A 375 10.14 1.45 7.96
C LYS A 375 10.97 2.26 6.96
N LYS A 376 11.83 3.16 7.45
CA LYS A 376 12.71 3.98 6.61
C LYS A 376 13.67 3.14 5.76
N MET A 377 14.26 2.10 6.34
CA MET A 377 15.13 1.18 5.62
C MET A 377 14.41 0.52 4.44
N PHE A 378 13.24 -0.07 4.66
CA PHE A 378 12.50 -0.71 3.57
C PHE A 378 11.96 0.30 2.56
N SER A 379 11.49 1.48 2.98
CA SER A 379 11.08 2.51 2.03
C SER A 379 12.24 2.97 1.14
N THR A 380 13.47 3.06 1.68
CA THR A 380 14.66 3.33 0.86
C THR A 380 15.03 2.15 -0.04
N MET A 381 14.71 0.92 0.32
CA MET A 381 14.88 -0.22 -0.59
C MET A 381 13.85 -0.18 -1.74
N ASP A 382 12.61 0.24 -1.46
CA ASP A 382 11.58 0.40 -2.50
C ASP A 382 12.01 1.39 -3.58
N THR A 383 12.73 2.47 -3.22
CA THR A 383 13.23 3.45 -4.21
C THR A 383 14.30 2.89 -5.16
N GLN A 384 14.78 1.66 -4.93
CA GLN A 384 15.69 0.98 -5.85
C GLN A 384 14.94 0.20 -6.94
N ASP A 385 13.63 -0.05 -6.79
CA ASP A 385 12.81 -0.55 -7.89
C ASP A 385 12.75 0.52 -8.98
N THR A 386 13.29 0.20 -10.15
CA THR A 386 13.29 1.09 -11.30
C THR A 386 11.99 0.97 -12.09
N GLY A 387 11.11 0.01 -11.81
CA GLY A 387 9.82 -0.11 -12.49
C GLY A 387 8.76 0.85 -11.94
N CYS A 388 7.62 0.90 -12.63
CA CYS A 388 6.46 1.71 -12.26
C CYS A 388 5.19 0.83 -12.23
N GLY A 389 4.24 1.19 -11.37
CA GLY A 389 2.95 0.51 -11.26
C GLY A 389 3.02 -0.96 -10.84
N PRO A 390 1.87 -1.66 -10.86
CA PRO A 390 1.76 -3.05 -10.38
C PRO A 390 2.15 -4.12 -11.43
N GLY A 391 2.51 -3.71 -12.65
CA GLY A 391 2.75 -4.61 -13.77
C GLY A 391 1.84 -4.29 -14.95
N GLY A 392 1.92 -5.12 -15.99
CA GLY A 392 1.23 -4.91 -17.26
C GLY A 392 1.61 -3.61 -17.96
N GLY A 393 0.85 -3.28 -19.00
CA GLY A 393 1.10 -2.12 -19.84
C GLY A 393 0.21 -2.10 -21.07
N ARG A 394 0.28 -1.00 -21.82
CA ARG A 394 -0.53 -0.77 -23.02
C ARG A 394 -0.09 -1.65 -24.19
N THR A 395 1.21 -1.76 -24.37
CA THR A 395 1.90 -2.56 -25.40
C THR A 395 3.05 -3.32 -24.75
N SER A 396 3.69 -4.25 -25.47
CA SER A 396 4.84 -4.98 -24.95
C SER A 396 6.02 -4.07 -24.61
N GLU A 397 6.26 -3.01 -25.38
CA GLU A 397 7.27 -1.99 -25.09
C GLU A 397 6.97 -1.25 -23.79
N HIS A 398 5.70 -0.91 -23.57
CA HIS A 398 5.26 -0.26 -22.34
C HIS A 398 5.43 -1.19 -21.13
N ILE A 399 5.19 -2.49 -21.29
CA ILE A 399 5.40 -3.51 -20.25
C ILE A 399 6.87 -3.58 -19.84
N PHE A 400 7.80 -3.68 -20.80
CA PHE A 400 9.24 -3.65 -20.50
C PHE A 400 9.67 -2.34 -19.83
N LYS A 401 9.20 -1.21 -20.34
CA LYS A 401 9.46 0.11 -19.76
C LYS A 401 8.97 0.20 -18.31
N ASN A 402 7.74 -0.24 -18.03
CA ASN A 402 7.15 -0.25 -16.68
C ASN A 402 7.81 -1.28 -15.75
N ALA A 403 8.36 -2.36 -16.28
CA ALA A 403 9.17 -3.28 -15.50
C ALA A 403 10.53 -2.68 -15.13
N GLY A 404 10.94 -1.59 -15.78
CA GLY A 404 12.17 -0.87 -15.50
C GLY A 404 13.36 -1.34 -16.34
N VAL A 405 13.11 -1.98 -17.48
CA VAL A 405 14.14 -2.51 -18.39
C VAL A 405 14.03 -1.92 -19.79
N THR A 406 15.17 -1.91 -20.49
CA THR A 406 15.26 -1.61 -21.92
C THR A 406 15.63 -2.89 -22.64
N VAL A 407 14.94 -3.18 -23.74
CA VAL A 407 15.16 -4.39 -24.55
C VAL A 407 15.64 -3.97 -25.94
N MET A 408 16.67 -4.64 -26.43
CA MET A 408 17.16 -4.50 -27.80
C MET A 408 16.94 -5.83 -28.51
N ALA A 409 16.21 -5.81 -29.62
CA ALA A 409 15.97 -6.97 -30.46
C ALA A 409 16.37 -6.65 -31.91
N SER A 410 16.99 -7.60 -32.60
CA SER A 410 17.41 -7.44 -34.00
C SER A 410 16.24 -7.58 -34.99
N ASP A 411 15.22 -8.35 -34.60
CA ASP A 411 14.07 -8.68 -35.43
C ASP A 411 12.77 -8.27 -34.71
N GLY A 412 11.92 -7.48 -35.37
CA GLY A 412 10.63 -7.01 -34.87
C GLY A 412 10.63 -5.53 -34.45
N PRO A 413 9.49 -4.82 -34.56
CA PRO A 413 9.36 -3.39 -34.21
C PRO A 413 9.29 -3.14 -32.69
N LEU A 414 10.13 -3.78 -31.88
CA LEU A 414 10.19 -3.51 -30.43
C LEU A 414 11.10 -2.30 -30.17
N ASN A 415 10.52 -1.12 -30.03
CA ASN A 415 11.26 0.09 -29.64
C ASN A 415 10.85 0.51 -28.21
N VAL A 416 11.59 0.01 -27.21
CA VAL A 416 11.45 0.48 -25.83
C VAL A 416 12.16 1.82 -25.71
N GLY A 417 11.40 2.92 -25.83
CA GLY A 417 11.95 4.27 -25.82
C GLY A 417 12.83 4.55 -24.60
N ASP A 418 13.87 5.38 -24.81
CA ASP A 418 14.82 5.78 -23.77
C ASP A 418 14.10 6.34 -22.54
N ARG A 419 14.61 6.00 -21.34
CA ARG A 419 14.09 6.57 -20.10
C ARG A 419 14.60 7.99 -19.95
N GLU A 420 13.70 8.97 -20.01
CA GLU A 420 13.93 10.32 -19.50
C GLU A 420 14.19 10.23 -17.99
N GLY A 421 15.46 10.14 -17.59
CA GLY A 421 15.82 10.02 -16.17
C GLY A 421 17.23 9.54 -15.84
N LEU A 422 18.04 9.12 -16.82
CA LEU A 422 19.46 8.77 -16.59
C LEU A 422 20.45 9.84 -17.04
N ARG A 423 19.99 11.09 -17.25
CA ARG A 423 20.88 12.24 -17.42
C ARG A 423 20.98 12.99 -16.10
N ASN A 424 22.19 12.98 -15.54
CA ASN A 424 22.68 13.64 -14.32
C ASN A 424 22.80 12.72 -13.09
N ILE A 425 23.89 11.96 -13.08
CA ILE A 425 24.67 11.72 -11.85
C ILE A 425 25.92 12.57 -11.97
#